data_AF-A0A1B6KV06-F1
#
_entry.id   AF-A0A1B6KV06-F1
#
_cell.length_a   1.000
_cell.length_b   1.000
_cell.length_c   1.000
_cell.angle_alpha   90.00
_cell.angle_beta   90.00
_cell.angle_gamma   90.00
#
_symmetry.space_group_name_H-M   'P 1'
#
loop_
_entity.id
_entity.type
_entity.pdbx_description
1 polymer ?
#
loop_
_entity_poly.entity_id
_entity_poly.type
_entity_poly.pdbx_seq_one_letter_code
_entity_poly.pdbx_strand_id
1 'polypeptide(L)'
;MMNEDRDRDDEPIGDLWFTNWEQQCIQHLENEPDYEGQIINDRDLATQKAWCCFQNSAASIAQLYKDRLQDVSTLWVPFQTAAGTVATLYKESTDAIRRHGEIGTQCGYQRRNKELLNWARKRRRNIRREDLISYLAGKPLPPRPHHTHRMSPLPRLVMSSHSGNSHQGGAHHLSVADANATAMDENLHMFREALAISGGGGSRKHRSAELSAFISGEFARHCQAVKRPMPSPPPHDVNMDSPTHPKRPRYM
;
A
#
# COMPACT_ATOMS: atom_id res chain seq x y z
N MET A 1 18.72 -35.18 39.12
CA MET A 1 18.59 -35.80 37.79
C MET A 1 18.41 -34.68 36.79
N MET A 2 19.42 -34.48 35.95
CA MET A 2 19.49 -33.40 34.97
C MET A 2 18.51 -33.68 33.82
N ASN A 3 17.89 -32.61 33.32
CA ASN A 3 17.05 -32.64 32.11
C ASN A 3 17.95 -32.84 30.88
N GLU A 4 18.10 -34.08 30.42
CA GLU A 4 18.88 -34.45 29.23
C GLU A 4 18.02 -34.63 27.96
N ASP A 5 16.84 -33.98 27.90
CA ASP A 5 15.89 -34.15 26.78
C ASP A 5 15.80 -32.94 25.82
N ARG A 6 16.81 -32.04 25.79
CA ARG A 6 16.77 -30.86 24.90
C ARG A 6 17.74 -30.81 23.72
N ASP A 7 18.68 -31.75 23.60
CA ASP A 7 19.73 -31.68 22.58
C ASP A 7 19.68 -32.87 21.58
N ARG A 8 18.48 -33.36 21.23
CA ARG A 8 18.31 -34.46 20.25
C ARG A 8 17.57 -34.06 18.98
N ASP A 9 17.61 -32.77 18.63
CA ASP A 9 17.08 -32.24 17.36
C ASP A 9 18.19 -31.85 16.35
N ASP A 10 19.47 -32.01 16.73
CA ASP A 10 20.64 -31.78 15.85
C ASP A 10 21.18 -33.11 15.24
N GLU A 11 20.31 -34.08 15.00
CA GLU A 11 20.68 -35.22 14.12
C GLU A 11 20.78 -34.68 12.69
N PRO A 12 21.91 -34.92 11.97
CA PRO A 12 22.05 -34.43 10.62
C PRO A 12 20.87 -34.94 9.79
N ILE A 13 20.31 -34.04 9.00
CA ILE A 13 19.20 -34.17 8.04
C ILE A 13 19.55 -35.26 7.01
N GLY A 14 19.63 -36.51 7.48
CA GLY A 14 20.35 -37.57 6.80
C GLY A 14 19.52 -38.27 5.76
N ASP A 15 18.20 -38.38 5.95
CA ASP A 15 17.37 -39.20 5.06
C ASP A 15 15.99 -38.58 4.82
N LEU A 16 15.98 -37.34 4.33
CA LEU A 16 14.86 -36.87 3.51
C LEU A 16 15.30 -37.02 2.06
N TRP A 17 15.12 -38.23 1.51
CA TRP A 17 15.37 -38.49 0.09
C TRP A 17 14.32 -37.72 -0.72
N PHE A 18 14.63 -36.46 -1.02
CA PHE A 18 13.89 -35.70 -2.01
C PHE A 18 14.02 -36.44 -3.34
N THR A 19 12.90 -36.61 -4.03
CA THR A 19 12.90 -37.04 -5.42
C THR A 19 13.73 -36.05 -6.26
N ASN A 20 14.27 -36.51 -7.39
CA ASN A 20 15.00 -35.61 -8.31
C ASN A 20 14.19 -34.39 -8.72
N TRP A 21 12.87 -34.56 -8.87
CA TRP A 21 11.93 -33.46 -9.12
C TRP A 21 11.87 -32.46 -7.97
N GLU A 22 11.70 -32.93 -6.72
CA GLU A 22 11.70 -32.05 -5.55
C GLU A 22 13.02 -31.31 -5.40
N GLN A 23 14.15 -31.97 -5.66
CA GLN A 23 15.47 -31.35 -5.64
C GLN A 23 15.59 -30.20 -6.66
N GLN A 24 15.04 -30.37 -7.86
CA GLN A 24 15.00 -29.30 -8.87
C GLN A 24 14.13 -28.12 -8.40
N CYS A 25 12.97 -28.37 -7.80
CA CYS A 25 12.12 -27.31 -7.26
C CYS A 25 12.81 -26.54 -6.12
N ILE A 26 13.50 -27.27 -5.24
CA ILE A 26 14.29 -26.69 -4.14
C ILE A 26 15.39 -25.78 -4.70
N GLN A 27 16.17 -26.30 -5.64
CA GLN A 27 17.26 -25.55 -6.26
C GLN A 27 16.75 -24.28 -6.97
N HIS A 28 15.59 -24.35 -7.62
CA HIS A 28 14.96 -23.18 -8.23
C HIS A 28 14.65 -22.09 -7.20
N LEU A 29 14.08 -22.46 -6.04
CA LEU A 29 13.78 -21.51 -4.95
C LEU A 29 15.04 -20.93 -4.29
N GLU A 30 16.10 -21.73 -4.16
CA GLU A 30 17.38 -21.28 -3.59
C GLU A 30 18.15 -20.35 -4.52
N ASN A 31 17.95 -20.49 -5.84
CA ASN A 31 18.56 -19.65 -6.86
C ASN A 31 17.77 -18.36 -7.18
N GLU A 32 16.66 -18.09 -6.47
CA GLU A 32 15.91 -16.84 -6.67
C GLU A 32 16.77 -15.61 -6.35
N PRO A 33 16.59 -14.49 -7.07
CA PRO A 33 17.28 -13.23 -6.76
C PRO A 33 17.02 -12.77 -5.33
N ASP A 34 17.98 -12.08 -4.71
CA ASP A 34 17.76 -11.46 -3.40
C ASP A 34 16.84 -10.24 -3.54
N TYR A 35 15.54 -10.44 -3.32
CA TYR A 35 14.55 -9.37 -3.40
C TYR A 35 14.56 -8.47 -2.15
N GLU A 36 15.02 -8.97 -1.00
CA GLU A 36 15.16 -8.16 0.23
C GLU A 36 16.31 -7.15 0.07
N GLY A 37 17.46 -7.59 -0.44
CA GLY A 37 18.54 -6.69 -0.78
C GLY A 37 18.13 -5.69 -1.85
N GLN A 38 17.39 -6.13 -2.88
CA GLN A 38 16.90 -5.25 -3.94
C GLN A 38 15.92 -4.20 -3.42
N ILE A 39 14.99 -4.52 -2.52
CA ILE A 39 14.02 -3.54 -2.01
C ILE A 39 14.71 -2.44 -1.17
N ILE A 40 15.74 -2.81 -0.40
CA ILE A 40 16.54 -1.86 0.38
C ILE A 40 17.34 -0.95 -0.55
N ASN A 41 18.05 -1.54 -1.52
CA ASN A 41 18.85 -0.78 -2.49
C ASN A 41 17.98 0.15 -3.35
N ASP A 42 16.82 -0.33 -3.83
CA ASP A 42 15.89 0.45 -4.64
C ASP A 42 15.29 1.59 -3.82
N ARG A 43 14.93 1.36 -2.55
CA ARG A 43 14.47 2.42 -1.63
C ARG A 43 15.50 3.54 -1.49
N ASP A 44 16.76 3.18 -1.24
CA ASP A 44 17.82 4.15 -0.99
C ASP A 44 18.13 4.95 -2.26
N LEU A 45 18.21 4.26 -3.41
CA LEU A 45 18.38 4.90 -4.72
C LEU A 45 17.20 5.82 -5.08
N ALA A 46 15.96 5.36 -4.88
CA ALA A 46 14.77 6.15 -5.14
C ALA A 46 14.70 7.39 -4.24
N THR A 47 15.06 7.25 -2.97
CA THR A 47 15.09 8.37 -2.02
C THR A 47 16.14 9.40 -2.44
N GLN A 48 17.35 8.97 -2.77
CA GLN A 48 18.41 9.87 -3.24
C GLN A 48 18.01 10.56 -4.55
N LYS A 49 17.43 9.82 -5.50
CA LYS A 49 17.00 10.38 -6.79
C LYS A 49 15.86 11.39 -6.62
N ALA A 50 14.85 11.06 -5.82
CA ALA A 50 13.74 11.96 -5.51
C ALA A 50 14.24 13.24 -4.83
N TRP A 51 15.21 13.12 -3.92
CA TRP A 51 15.85 14.27 -3.30
C TRP A 51 16.56 15.17 -4.32
N CYS A 52 17.36 14.61 -5.22
CA CYS A 52 18.01 15.38 -6.29
C CYS A 52 16.99 16.07 -7.22
N CYS A 53 15.93 15.36 -7.63
CA CYS A 53 14.85 15.93 -8.43
C CYS A 53 14.13 17.07 -7.70
N PHE A 54 13.92 16.92 -6.39
CA PHE A 54 13.34 17.95 -5.54
C PHE A 54 14.24 19.19 -5.50
N GLN A 55 15.54 19.01 -5.24
CA GLN A 55 16.50 20.11 -5.21
C GLN A 55 16.55 20.87 -6.56
N ASN A 56 16.59 20.14 -7.67
CA ASN A 56 16.59 20.74 -9.01
C ASN A 56 15.29 21.52 -9.29
N SER A 57 14.15 20.99 -8.87
CA SER A 57 12.85 21.66 -9.01
C SER A 57 12.80 22.92 -8.14
N ALA A 58 13.20 22.83 -6.87
CA ALA A 58 13.25 23.96 -5.95
C ALA A 58 14.19 25.06 -6.44
N ALA A 59 15.38 24.70 -6.95
CA ALA A 59 16.34 25.65 -7.51
C ALA A 59 15.77 26.36 -8.74
N SER A 60 15.13 25.62 -9.66
CA SER A 60 14.51 26.18 -10.86
C SER A 60 13.36 27.15 -10.52
N ILE A 61 12.53 26.80 -9.52
CA ILE A 61 11.45 27.67 -9.03
C ILE A 61 12.01 28.90 -8.32
N ALA A 62 13.05 28.75 -7.49
CA ALA A 62 13.68 29.88 -6.81
C ALA A 62 14.30 30.86 -7.81
N GLN A 63 14.93 30.34 -8.88
CA GLN A 63 15.48 31.15 -9.95
C GLN A 63 14.36 31.88 -10.71
N LEU A 64 13.26 31.19 -11.04
CA LEU A 64 12.09 31.81 -11.64
C LEU A 64 11.54 32.97 -10.79
N TYR A 65 11.45 32.77 -9.47
CA TYR A 65 11.00 33.83 -8.56
C TYR A 65 11.98 35.00 -8.50
N LYS A 66 13.29 34.74 -8.54
CA LYS A 66 14.33 35.77 -8.55
C LYS A 66 14.25 36.63 -9.81
N ASP A 67 14.01 36.01 -10.96
CA ASP A 67 13.96 36.68 -12.26
C ASP A 67 12.62 37.34 -12.57
N ARG A 68 11.61 37.24 -11.67
CA ARG A 68 10.22 37.71 -11.89
C ARG A 68 10.06 39.18 -12.27
N LEU A 69 11.09 40.00 -12.05
CA LEU A 69 11.09 41.43 -12.39
C LEU A 69 11.56 41.69 -13.83
N GLN A 70 12.03 40.65 -14.54
CA GLN A 70 12.39 40.74 -15.95
C GLN A 70 11.15 40.79 -16.84
N ASP A 71 11.35 41.12 -18.11
CA ASP A 71 10.27 41.15 -19.09
C ASP A 71 9.59 39.78 -19.21
N VAL A 72 8.27 39.78 -19.38
CA VAL A 72 7.47 38.54 -19.44
C VAL A 72 7.94 37.62 -20.57
N SER A 73 8.44 38.21 -21.65
CA SER A 73 9.01 37.50 -22.80
C SER A 73 10.23 36.65 -22.43
N THR A 74 11.07 37.10 -21.47
CA THR A 74 12.27 36.38 -21.05
C THR A 74 11.99 35.37 -19.94
N LEU A 75 10.89 35.53 -19.20
CA LEU A 75 10.46 34.64 -18.11
C LEU A 75 9.89 33.30 -18.59
N TRP A 76 9.48 33.22 -19.85
CA TRP A 76 8.85 32.01 -20.38
C TRP A 76 9.78 30.78 -20.34
N VAL A 77 11.05 30.93 -20.70
CA VAL A 77 12.01 29.81 -20.72
C VAL A 77 12.34 29.31 -19.29
N PRO A 78 12.64 30.18 -18.31
CA PRO A 78 12.74 29.78 -16.90
C PRO A 78 11.48 29.10 -16.36
N PHE A 79 10.30 29.59 -16.75
CA PHE A 79 9.03 28.97 -16.34
C PHE A 79 8.89 27.55 -16.89
N GLN A 80 9.16 27.35 -18.19
CA GLN A 80 9.15 26.02 -18.81
C GLN A 80 10.14 25.07 -18.14
N THR A 81 11.32 25.57 -17.76
CA THR A 81 12.35 24.80 -17.05
C THR A 81 11.87 24.37 -15.67
N ALA A 82 11.30 25.29 -14.89
CA ALA A 82 10.72 25.00 -13.58
C ALA A 82 9.55 24.00 -13.68
N ALA A 83 8.64 24.18 -14.63
CA ALA A 83 7.55 23.23 -14.86
C ALA A 83 8.06 21.84 -15.28
N GLY A 84 9.08 21.78 -16.14
CA GLY A 84 9.68 20.52 -16.59
C GLY A 84 10.38 19.75 -15.48
N THR A 85 11.08 20.44 -14.57
CA THR A 85 11.70 19.81 -13.39
C THR A 85 10.66 19.26 -12.42
N VAL A 86 9.57 19.99 -12.16
CA VAL A 86 8.44 19.49 -11.35
C VAL A 86 7.77 18.27 -11.99
N ALA A 87 7.53 18.28 -13.30
CA ALA A 87 6.97 17.14 -14.01
C ALA A 87 7.89 15.91 -13.93
N THR A 88 9.20 16.12 -14.02
CA THR A 88 10.21 15.06 -13.86
C THR A 88 10.18 14.50 -12.44
N LEU A 89 10.15 15.36 -11.41
CA LEU A 89 10.03 14.94 -10.01
C LEU A 89 8.79 14.06 -9.81
N TYR A 90 7.62 14.50 -10.26
CA TYR A 90 6.37 13.73 -10.12
C TYR A 90 6.45 12.36 -10.80
N LYS A 91 6.98 12.33 -12.04
CA LYS A 91 7.14 11.09 -12.81
C LYS A 91 8.07 10.12 -12.09
N GLU A 92 9.25 10.59 -11.70
CA GLU A 92 10.26 9.77 -11.02
C GLU A 92 9.76 9.23 -9.68
N SER A 93 9.05 10.04 -8.89
CA SER A 93 8.42 9.58 -7.65
C SER A 93 7.35 8.52 -7.89
N THR A 94 6.51 8.69 -8.91
CA THR A 94 5.45 7.72 -9.24
C THR A 94 6.04 6.40 -9.75
N ASP A 95 7.04 6.47 -10.62
CA ASP A 95 7.73 5.29 -11.15
C ASP A 95 8.49 4.53 -10.04
N ALA A 96 9.07 5.25 -9.07
CA ALA A 96 9.67 4.64 -7.89
C ALA A 96 8.66 3.88 -7.03
N ILE A 97 7.50 4.48 -6.71
CA ILE A 97 6.45 3.81 -5.92
C ILE A 97 5.97 2.53 -6.61
N ARG A 98 5.74 2.59 -7.93
CA ARG A 98 5.32 1.42 -8.71
C ARG A 98 6.37 0.30 -8.67
N ARG A 99 7.63 0.64 -8.96
CA ARG A 99 8.75 -0.33 -8.94
C ARG A 99 8.92 -0.95 -7.55
N HIS A 100 8.83 -0.14 -6.50
CA HIS A 100 8.94 -0.61 -5.12
C HIS A 100 7.82 -1.59 -4.76
N GLY A 101 6.59 -1.33 -5.22
CA GLY A 101 5.46 -2.25 -5.04
C GLY A 101 5.63 -3.59 -5.78
N GLU A 102 6.18 -3.55 -6.99
CA GLU A 102 6.50 -4.75 -7.78
C GLU A 102 7.57 -5.62 -7.07
N ILE A 103 8.67 -5.02 -6.63
CA ILE A 103 9.74 -5.71 -5.88
C ILE A 103 9.22 -6.23 -4.54
N GLY A 104 8.44 -5.42 -3.81
CA GLY A 104 7.84 -5.82 -2.53
C GLY A 104 6.93 -7.04 -2.66
N THR A 105 6.18 -7.15 -3.76
CA THR A 105 5.36 -8.33 -4.05
C THR A 105 6.22 -9.58 -4.24
N GLN A 106 7.32 -9.48 -5.01
CA GLN A 106 8.25 -10.60 -5.21
C GLN A 106 8.99 -11.00 -3.92
N CYS A 107 9.43 -10.01 -3.14
CA CYS A 107 10.01 -10.22 -1.82
C CYS A 107 9.05 -11.00 -0.89
N GLY A 108 7.76 -10.63 -0.88
CA GLY A 108 6.74 -11.35 -0.13
C GLY A 108 6.56 -12.80 -0.58
N TYR A 109 6.53 -13.06 -1.89
CA TYR A 109 6.48 -14.42 -2.42
C TYR A 109 7.71 -15.23 -2.04
N GLN A 110 8.91 -14.67 -2.21
CA GLN A 110 10.16 -15.32 -1.84
C GLN A 110 10.20 -15.67 -0.35
N ARG A 111 9.83 -14.73 0.53
CA ARG A 111 9.82 -14.96 1.99
C ARG A 111 8.86 -16.09 2.35
N ARG A 112 7.61 -16.03 1.85
CA ARG A 112 6.62 -17.09 2.05
C ARG A 112 7.12 -18.44 1.53
N ASN A 113 7.70 -18.48 0.33
CA ASN A 113 8.18 -19.71 -0.28
C ASN A 113 9.34 -20.31 0.54
N LYS A 114 10.27 -19.50 1.03
CA LYS A 114 11.36 -19.93 1.93
C LYS A 114 10.82 -20.51 3.24
N GLU A 115 9.85 -19.86 3.87
CA GLU A 115 9.23 -20.37 5.10
C GLU A 115 8.50 -21.70 4.88
N LEU A 116 7.72 -21.81 3.80
CA LEU A 116 7.03 -23.05 3.44
C LEU A 116 8.00 -24.17 3.09
N LEU A 117 9.08 -23.86 2.36
CA LEU A 117 10.13 -24.83 2.05
C LEU A 117 10.83 -25.31 3.34
N ASN A 118 11.16 -24.40 4.25
CA ASN A 118 11.74 -24.75 5.55
C ASN A 118 10.79 -25.60 6.38
N TRP A 119 9.49 -25.36 6.33
CA TRP A 119 8.49 -26.23 6.96
C TRP A 119 8.42 -27.61 6.29
N ALA A 120 8.41 -27.68 4.95
CA ALA A 120 8.37 -28.93 4.20
C ALA A 120 9.62 -29.80 4.43
N ARG A 121 10.76 -29.18 4.71
CA ARG A 121 12.01 -29.87 5.09
C ARG A 121 11.94 -30.54 6.47
N LYS A 122 11.00 -30.18 7.35
CA LYS A 122 10.86 -30.79 8.69
C LYS A 122 10.33 -32.22 8.59
N ARG A 123 10.70 -33.07 9.56
CA ARG A 123 10.21 -34.45 9.70
C ARG A 123 8.72 -34.50 10.08
N ARG A 124 8.24 -33.57 10.90
CA ARG A 124 6.81 -33.41 11.23
C ARG A 124 6.21 -32.28 10.42
N ARG A 125 5.44 -32.63 9.40
CA ARG A 125 4.85 -31.71 8.40
C ARG A 125 3.34 -31.53 8.59
N ASN A 126 2.80 -31.73 9.78
CA ASN A 126 1.38 -31.47 10.05
C ASN A 126 1.22 -30.15 10.82
N ILE A 127 0.30 -29.30 10.36
CA ILE A 127 -0.10 -28.07 11.04
C ILE A 127 -1.55 -28.25 11.46
N ARG A 128 -1.88 -28.05 12.74
CA ARG A 128 -3.27 -28.13 13.22
C ARG A 128 -4.03 -26.88 12.74
N ARG A 129 -5.34 -27.02 12.51
CA ARG A 129 -6.20 -25.94 12.00
C ARG A 129 -6.12 -24.68 12.87
N GLU A 130 -6.24 -24.84 14.18
CA GLU A 130 -6.19 -23.73 15.13
C GLU A 130 -4.82 -23.07 15.20
N ASP A 131 -3.75 -23.85 15.00
CA ASP A 131 -2.39 -23.31 14.97
C ASP A 131 -2.19 -22.45 13.72
N LEU A 132 -2.64 -22.93 12.56
CA LEU A 132 -2.61 -22.19 11.30
C LEU A 132 -3.44 -20.90 11.35
N ILE A 133 -4.68 -20.98 11.86
CA ILE A 133 -5.57 -19.81 11.98
C ILE A 133 -4.97 -18.77 12.93
N SER A 134 -4.40 -19.20 14.06
CA SER A 134 -3.76 -18.29 15.01
C SER A 134 -2.54 -17.61 14.40
N TYR A 135 -1.70 -18.38 13.70
CA TYR A 135 -0.53 -17.87 12.97
C TYR A 135 -0.91 -16.83 11.91
N LEU A 136 -1.88 -17.15 11.03
CA LEU A 136 -2.35 -16.23 9.99
C LEU A 136 -3.01 -14.96 10.57
N ALA A 137 -3.66 -15.08 11.72
CA ALA A 137 -4.28 -13.95 12.41
C ALA A 137 -3.28 -13.11 13.24
N GLY A 138 -2.02 -13.54 13.36
CA GLY A 138 -1.03 -12.91 14.25
C GLY A 138 -1.42 -12.98 15.73
N LYS A 139 -2.24 -13.97 16.12
CA LYS A 139 -2.76 -14.13 17.49
C LYS A 139 -1.98 -15.21 18.23
N PRO A 140 -1.76 -15.06 19.55
CA PRO A 140 -1.17 -16.12 20.35
C PRO A 140 -2.05 -17.38 20.31
N LEU A 141 -1.42 -18.55 20.33
CA LEU A 141 -2.13 -19.82 20.40
C LEU A 141 -3.06 -19.83 21.64
N PRO A 142 -4.30 -20.32 21.51
CA PRO A 142 -5.16 -20.51 22.68
C PRO A 142 -4.41 -21.37 23.71
N PRO A 143 -4.47 -21.03 25.01
CA PRO A 143 -3.90 -21.87 26.06
C PRO A 143 -4.45 -23.28 25.89
N ARG A 144 -3.56 -24.23 25.56
CA ARG A 144 -3.96 -25.62 25.46
C ARG A 144 -4.29 -26.08 26.87
N PRO A 145 -5.46 -26.69 27.13
CA PRO A 145 -5.63 -27.41 28.37
C PRO A 145 -4.53 -28.47 28.39
N HIS A 146 -3.57 -28.33 29.30
CA HIS A 146 -2.65 -29.41 29.61
C HIS A 146 -3.53 -30.59 29.98
N HIS A 147 -3.57 -31.62 29.13
CA HIS A 147 -4.03 -32.94 29.56
C HIS A 147 -2.95 -33.50 30.49
N THR A 148 -2.83 -32.90 31.68
CA THR A 148 -2.32 -33.59 32.85
C THR A 148 -3.28 -34.74 33.12
N HIS A 149 -2.78 -35.96 32.88
CA HIS A 149 -3.23 -37.21 33.48
C HIS A 149 -4.69 -37.23 33.99
N ARG A 150 -5.61 -37.69 33.16
CA ARG A 150 -6.62 -38.63 33.67
C ARG A 150 -6.37 -39.98 33.03
N MET A 151 -5.61 -40.79 33.76
CA MET A 151 -5.96 -42.20 33.93
C MET A 151 -7.47 -42.24 34.21
N SER A 152 -8.29 -42.42 33.16
CA SER A 152 -9.68 -42.81 33.35
C SER A 152 -9.64 -44.31 33.67
N PRO A 153 -10.08 -44.76 34.86
CA PRO A 153 -10.34 -46.17 35.07
C PRO A 153 -11.41 -46.57 34.06
N LEU A 154 -11.07 -47.54 33.22
CA LEU A 154 -12.00 -48.25 32.35
C LEU A 154 -13.26 -48.62 33.18
N PRO A 155 -14.48 -48.14 32.85
CA PRO A 155 -15.68 -48.69 33.46
C PRO A 155 -15.82 -50.13 32.98
N ARG A 156 -15.65 -51.04 33.93
CA ARG A 156 -15.84 -52.48 33.81
C ARG A 156 -17.19 -52.77 33.13
N LEU A 157 -17.15 -53.55 32.04
CA LEU A 157 -18.32 -54.20 31.46
C LEU A 157 -19.13 -54.91 32.56
N VAL A 158 -20.36 -54.46 32.78
CA VAL A 158 -21.43 -55.26 33.37
C VAL A 158 -22.55 -55.33 32.35
N MET A 159 -22.66 -56.51 31.75
CA MET A 159 -23.82 -56.93 30.98
C MET A 159 -25.04 -56.99 31.92
N SER A 160 -26.11 -56.34 31.50
CA SER A 160 -27.51 -56.66 31.81
C SER A 160 -28.28 -56.05 30.63
N SER A 161 -29.00 -56.79 29.79
CA SER A 161 -29.85 -57.92 30.15
C SER A 161 -31.32 -57.77 29.78
N HIS A 162 -31.84 -56.65 29.23
CA HIS A 162 -33.30 -56.53 29.03
C HIS A 162 -33.72 -55.78 27.75
N SER A 163 -34.38 -56.54 26.87
CA SER A 163 -35.17 -56.17 25.71
C SER A 163 -36.32 -55.21 26.03
N GLY A 164 -36.73 -54.36 25.07
CA GLY A 164 -38.02 -53.65 25.17
C GLY A 164 -38.26 -52.44 24.25
N ASN A 165 -38.35 -52.69 22.94
CA ASN A 165 -39.28 -52.10 21.97
C ASN A 165 -39.65 -50.58 21.92
N SER A 166 -39.51 -50.05 20.68
CA SER A 166 -40.48 -49.22 19.91
C SER A 166 -40.63 -47.70 20.09
N HIS A 167 -40.26 -46.99 19.01
CA HIS A 167 -41.02 -46.00 18.20
C HIS A 167 -40.66 -44.49 18.22
N GLN A 168 -40.54 -43.98 16.98
CA GLN A 168 -40.66 -42.60 16.46
C GLN A 168 -39.46 -41.68 16.76
N GLY A 169 -38.84 -40.94 15.82
CA GLY A 169 -39.25 -40.44 14.50
C GLY A 169 -38.86 -38.95 14.46
N GLY A 170 -38.02 -38.52 13.53
CA GLY A 170 -37.64 -37.09 13.43
C GLY A 170 -36.36 -36.83 12.64
N ALA A 171 -36.49 -36.78 11.31
CA ALA A 171 -35.47 -36.26 10.41
C ALA A 171 -35.42 -34.73 10.49
N HIS A 172 -34.26 -34.15 10.83
CA HIS A 172 -33.99 -32.73 10.65
C HIS A 172 -33.14 -32.51 9.40
N HIS A 173 -33.84 -32.17 8.31
CA HIS A 173 -33.30 -31.53 7.13
C HIS A 173 -33.22 -30.01 7.40
N LEU A 174 -32.01 -29.45 7.47
CA LEU A 174 -31.81 -27.99 7.46
C LEU A 174 -31.06 -27.60 6.19
N SER A 175 -31.86 -27.10 5.24
CA SER A 175 -31.43 -26.24 4.15
C SER A 175 -30.97 -24.89 4.73
N VAL A 176 -29.70 -24.55 4.52
CA VAL A 176 -29.18 -23.19 4.65
C VAL A 176 -28.39 -22.88 3.39
N ALA A 177 -29.13 -22.59 2.32
CA ALA A 177 -28.59 -22.06 1.08
C ALA A 177 -29.57 -21.01 0.57
N ASP A 178 -29.60 -19.81 1.19
CA ASP A 178 -29.99 -18.58 0.47
C ASP A 178 -29.76 -17.23 1.19
N ALA A 179 -29.00 -17.18 2.29
CA ALA A 179 -28.77 -15.90 2.99
C ALA A 179 -27.54 -15.11 2.48
N ASN A 180 -26.76 -15.67 1.53
CA ASN A 180 -25.46 -15.12 1.13
C ASN A 180 -25.42 -14.58 -0.30
N ALA A 181 -26.49 -14.78 -1.10
CA ALA A 181 -26.56 -14.29 -2.48
C ALA A 181 -27.02 -12.82 -2.54
N THR A 182 -27.94 -12.40 -1.68
CA THR A 182 -28.48 -11.04 -1.64
C THR A 182 -27.50 -10.00 -1.11
N ALA A 183 -26.64 -10.36 -0.14
CA ALA A 183 -25.66 -9.42 0.42
C ALA A 183 -24.48 -9.12 -0.52
N MET A 184 -24.21 -9.98 -1.50
CA MET A 184 -23.11 -9.79 -2.46
C MET A 184 -23.54 -8.93 -3.65
N ASP A 185 -24.82 -8.95 -4.02
CA ASP A 185 -25.35 -8.18 -5.16
C ASP A 185 -25.44 -6.67 -4.83
N GLU A 186 -25.82 -6.33 -3.59
CA GLU A 186 -25.90 -4.94 -3.12
C GLU A 186 -24.52 -4.23 -3.11
N ASN A 187 -23.45 -4.98 -2.82
CA ASN A 187 -22.08 -4.44 -2.77
C ASN A 187 -21.44 -4.26 -4.16
N LEU A 188 -21.99 -4.91 -5.19
CA LEU A 188 -21.51 -4.81 -6.58
C LEU A 188 -22.13 -3.63 -7.33
N HIS A 189 -23.24 -3.06 -6.82
CA HIS A 189 -23.89 -1.89 -7.42
C HIS A 189 -22.99 -0.64 -7.40
N MET A 190 -22.30 -0.39 -6.28
CA MET A 190 -21.37 0.73 -6.15
C MET A 190 -20.18 0.61 -7.11
N PHE A 191 -19.68 -0.61 -7.32
CA PHE A 191 -18.59 -0.88 -8.27
C PHE A 191 -19.05 -0.77 -9.73
N ARG A 192 -20.28 -1.20 -10.05
CA ARG A 192 -20.88 -1.03 -11.37
C ARG A 192 -21.10 0.45 -11.72
N GLU A 193 -21.53 1.26 -10.74
CA GLU A 193 -21.69 2.71 -10.92
C GLU A 193 -20.34 3.41 -11.15
N ALA A 194 -19.30 3.05 -10.38
CA ALA A 194 -17.94 3.59 -10.55
C ALA A 194 -17.32 3.23 -11.92
N LEU A 195 -17.58 2.03 -12.43
CA LEU A 195 -17.13 1.61 -13.77
C LEU A 195 -17.92 2.30 -14.90
N ALA A 196 -19.20 2.58 -14.71
CA ALA A 196 -20.01 3.32 -15.69
C ALA A 196 -19.55 4.77 -15.86
N ILE A 197 -19.04 5.41 -14.79
CA ILE A 197 -18.45 6.76 -14.85
C ILE A 197 -17.09 6.75 -15.58
N SER A 198 -16.39 5.61 -15.57
CA SER A 198 -15.05 5.44 -16.17
C SER A 198 -15.09 4.90 -17.63
N GLY A 199 -16.20 4.26 -18.03
CA GLY A 199 -16.35 3.53 -19.30
C GLY A 199 -16.52 4.39 -20.57
N GLY A 200 -16.61 5.71 -20.46
CA GLY A 200 -16.68 6.62 -21.62
C GLY A 200 -15.32 6.83 -22.27
N GLY A 201 -14.92 5.91 -23.17
CA GLY A 201 -13.64 5.86 -23.90
C GLY A 201 -13.24 7.06 -24.78
N GLY A 202 -13.84 8.25 -24.61
CA GLY A 202 -13.48 9.48 -25.33
C GLY A 202 -12.89 10.61 -24.46
N SER A 203 -13.03 10.55 -23.12
CA SER A 203 -12.82 11.74 -22.28
C SER A 203 -11.36 12.11 -22.01
N ARG A 204 -10.41 11.16 -22.03
CA ARG A 204 -8.99 11.47 -21.75
C ARG A 204 -8.32 12.33 -22.82
N LYS A 205 -8.64 12.14 -24.11
CA LYS A 205 -8.15 13.02 -25.19
C LYS A 205 -8.86 14.38 -25.18
N HIS A 206 -10.16 14.39 -24.86
CA HIS A 206 -10.94 15.63 -24.76
C HIS A 206 -10.43 16.55 -23.64
N ARG A 207 -10.19 16.00 -22.44
CA ARG A 207 -9.69 16.76 -21.28
C ARG A 207 -8.30 17.36 -21.51
N SER A 208 -7.42 16.68 -22.24
CA SER A 208 -6.11 17.22 -22.61
C SER A 208 -6.20 18.35 -23.63
N ALA A 209 -7.11 18.24 -24.61
CA ALA A 209 -7.33 19.29 -25.60
C ALA A 209 -8.02 20.51 -24.99
N GLU A 210 -8.99 20.31 -24.08
CA GLU A 210 -9.64 21.38 -23.31
C GLU A 210 -8.68 22.07 -22.36
N LEU A 211 -7.81 21.34 -21.67
CA LEU A 211 -6.78 21.94 -20.81
C LEU A 211 -5.80 22.77 -21.63
N SER A 212 -5.35 22.25 -22.77
CA SER A 212 -4.47 22.99 -23.68
C SER A 212 -5.14 24.25 -24.21
N ALA A 213 -6.40 24.17 -24.63
CA ALA A 213 -7.18 25.31 -25.12
C ALA A 213 -7.45 26.33 -24.00
N PHE A 214 -7.71 25.88 -22.77
CA PHE A 214 -7.90 26.71 -21.60
C PHE A 214 -6.63 27.48 -21.25
N ILE A 215 -5.48 26.79 -21.18
CA ILE A 215 -4.18 27.40 -20.90
C ILE A 215 -3.83 28.44 -21.98
N SER A 216 -3.98 28.10 -23.26
CA SER A 216 -3.74 29.04 -24.36
C SER A 216 -4.70 30.24 -24.34
N GLY A 217 -5.98 30.01 -24.03
CA GLY A 217 -6.99 31.06 -23.93
C GLY A 217 -6.76 32.01 -22.75
N GLU A 218 -6.37 31.47 -21.59
CA GLU A 218 -6.08 32.28 -20.41
C GLU A 218 -4.80 33.11 -20.59
N PHE A 219 -3.78 32.52 -21.22
CA PHE A 219 -2.55 33.24 -21.58
C PHE A 219 -2.84 34.41 -22.54
N ALA A 220 -3.66 34.18 -23.57
CA ALA A 220 -4.05 35.23 -24.51
C ALA A 220 -4.84 36.38 -23.84
N ARG A 221 -5.74 36.06 -22.89
CA ARG A 221 -6.50 37.07 -22.14
C ARG A 221 -5.58 37.95 -21.28
N HIS A 222 -4.65 37.34 -20.55
CA HIS A 222 -3.72 38.08 -19.70
C HIS A 222 -2.71 38.90 -20.51
N CYS A 223 -2.23 38.40 -21.65
CA CYS A 223 -1.34 39.16 -22.52
C CYS A 223 -2.04 40.31 -23.27
N GLN A 224 -3.35 40.21 -23.54
CA GLN A 224 -4.13 41.29 -24.16
C GLN A 224 -4.67 42.31 -23.14
N ALA A 225 -4.89 41.91 -21.89
CA ALA A 225 -5.30 42.81 -20.80
C ALA A 225 -4.25 43.90 -20.52
N VAL A 226 -2.96 43.58 -20.70
CA VAL A 226 -1.85 44.54 -20.54
C VAL A 226 -1.77 45.55 -21.70
N LYS A 227 -2.41 45.28 -22.84
CA LYS A 227 -2.39 46.16 -24.04
C LYS A 227 -3.61 47.09 -24.16
N ARG A 228 -4.60 47.01 -23.25
CA ARG A 228 -5.71 47.97 -23.23
C ARG A 228 -5.28 49.23 -22.47
N PRO A 229 -5.58 50.45 -22.97
CA PRO A 229 -5.40 51.65 -22.17
C PRO A 229 -6.18 51.52 -20.86
N MET A 230 -5.51 51.81 -19.75
CA MET A 230 -6.08 51.76 -18.40
C MET A 230 -7.39 52.59 -18.37
N PRO A 231 -8.53 52.06 -17.87
CA PRO A 231 -9.68 52.91 -17.59
C PRO A 231 -9.30 53.85 -16.44
N SER A 232 -9.63 55.13 -16.60
CA SER A 232 -9.43 56.19 -15.61
C SER A 232 -9.95 55.81 -14.23
N PRO A 233 -9.29 56.25 -13.14
CA PRO A 233 -9.70 55.92 -11.78
C PRO A 233 -11.06 56.58 -11.45
N PRO A 234 -11.92 55.93 -10.64
CA PRO A 234 -13.17 56.52 -10.20
C PRO A 234 -12.89 57.65 -9.18
N PRO A 235 -13.68 58.73 -9.18
CA PRO A 235 -13.55 59.76 -8.16
C PRO A 235 -14.31 59.28 -6.93
N HIS A 236 -13.62 59.02 -5.82
CA HIS A 236 -14.11 59.41 -4.50
C HIS A 236 -13.05 59.14 -3.43
N ASP A 237 -12.71 60.23 -2.75
CA ASP A 237 -11.91 60.34 -1.53
C ASP A 237 -12.29 59.34 -0.44
N VAL A 238 -11.28 58.72 0.15
CA VAL A 238 -11.26 58.45 1.59
C VAL A 238 -9.87 58.79 2.09
N ASN A 239 -9.71 60.00 2.61
CA ASN A 239 -8.48 60.43 3.27
C ASN A 239 -8.29 59.61 4.56
N MET A 240 -7.38 58.64 4.53
CA MET A 240 -6.96 57.88 5.72
C MET A 240 -5.73 58.54 6.35
N ASP A 241 -5.87 59.81 6.73
CA ASP A 241 -4.86 60.47 7.57
C ASP A 241 -4.95 59.89 8.99
N SER A 242 -3.89 59.20 9.41
CA SER A 242 -3.69 58.81 10.80
C SER A 242 -3.14 60.02 11.59
N PRO A 243 -3.70 60.39 12.76
CA PRO A 243 -3.17 61.48 13.54
C PRO A 243 -1.75 61.19 14.03
N THR A 244 -0.79 62.01 13.60
CA THR A 244 0.57 62.04 14.10
C THR A 244 0.58 62.58 15.53
N HIS A 245 1.10 61.81 16.49
CA HIS A 245 1.42 62.32 17.83
C HIS A 245 2.77 63.09 17.78
N PRO A 246 2.83 64.38 18.16
CA PRO A 246 4.09 65.10 18.24
C PRO A 246 4.86 64.74 19.52
N LYS A 247 6.15 64.39 19.35
CA LYS A 247 7.12 64.25 20.44
C LYS A 247 7.38 65.63 21.08
N ARG A 248 7.17 65.74 22.40
CA ARG A 248 7.62 66.91 23.19
C ARG A 248 9.15 66.92 23.35
N PRO A 249 9.81 68.09 23.34
CA PRO A 249 11.25 68.21 23.58
C PRO A 249 11.57 68.22 25.08
N ARG A 250 12.72 67.65 25.45
CA ARG A 250 13.41 67.91 26.73
C ARG A 250 14.21 69.19 26.60
N TYR A 251 14.09 70.10 27.57
CA TYR A 251 15.22 70.74 28.27
C TYR A 251 14.70 71.54 29.46
N MET A 252 15.21 71.20 30.65
CA MET A 252 15.70 72.03 31.77
C MET A 252 16.07 71.06 32.89
#